data_AF-A0A9X3X2H4-F1
#
_entry.id   AF-A0A9X3X2H4-F1
#
_cell.length_a   1.000
_cell.length_b   1.000
_cell.length_c   1.000
_cell.angle_alpha   90.00
_cell.angle_beta   90.00
_cell.angle_gamma   90.00
#
_symmetry.space_group_name_H-M   'P 1'
#
loop_
_entity.id
_entity.type
_entity.pdbx_description
1 polymer ?
#
loop_
_entity_poly.entity_id
_entity_poly.type
_entity_poly.pdbx_seq_one_letter_code
_entity_poly.pdbx_strand_id
1 'polypeptide(L)'
;MTRRFRSLVLLLALAASPFTSFGLLGCASQEQAPEAATPPPPRPKNAAEIARSIVNARVGMMVWPERLKGHPLEFRLRAMNPLRSMLEGTGIDVTGDVVAAYIASTGVTRDDLAVAIVQHKLDEQRARQGLHTMIARSEPRGEWITTASVPSARVTVRGQTRVVALVEDGFLAVLPESLAPQAARFEGTGGFPDPEGPEAVVATADDPSRSLASSQAPRVPSTIRHAVARLRLAADGGVDVSSTGESTDPVQASADAAALTASIDRATSLNLGIVKVRLFAPVVFRAEGAQVKSDLHLTQSEIDRLLTLADTLMPR
;
A
#
# COMPACT_ATOMS: atom_id res chain seq x y z
N MET A 1 8.81 1.17 -9.59
CA MET A 1 8.84 1.76 -8.22
C MET A 1 10.24 2.26 -7.83
N THR A 2 10.40 3.03 -6.74
CA THR A 2 11.72 3.44 -6.20
C THR A 2 12.35 2.33 -5.33
N ARG A 3 13.67 2.35 -5.11
CA ARG A 3 14.38 1.35 -4.27
C ARG A 3 13.73 1.18 -2.89
N ARG A 4 13.26 2.28 -2.28
CA ARG A 4 12.65 2.32 -0.93
C ARG A 4 11.30 1.62 -0.81
N PHE A 5 10.55 1.49 -1.90
CA PHE A 5 9.28 0.76 -1.85
C PHE A 5 9.49 -0.74 -1.63
N ARG A 6 10.64 -1.28 -2.05
CA ARG A 6 11.03 -2.67 -1.75
C ARG A 6 11.11 -2.93 -0.24
N SER A 7 11.54 -1.96 0.56
CA SER A 7 11.64 -2.10 2.02
C SER A 7 10.29 -2.12 2.72
N LEU A 8 9.37 -1.23 2.30
CA LEU A 8 8.00 -1.22 2.84
C LEU A 8 7.25 -2.50 2.46
N VAL A 9 7.43 -2.97 1.21
CA VAL A 9 6.84 -4.24 0.77
C VAL A 9 7.57 -5.46 1.36
N LEU A 10 8.87 -5.41 1.70
CA LEU A 10 9.51 -6.50 2.46
C LEU A 10 8.89 -6.64 3.86
N LEU A 11 8.60 -5.52 4.52
CA LEU A 11 7.96 -5.48 5.84
C LEU A 11 6.48 -5.89 5.80
N LEU A 12 5.78 -5.62 4.69
CA LEU A 12 4.38 -6.01 4.50
C LEU A 12 4.19 -7.40 3.87
N ALA A 13 5.17 -7.92 3.11
CA ALA A 13 5.17 -9.29 2.58
C ALA A 13 5.23 -10.38 3.67
N LEU A 14 5.56 -9.98 4.90
CA LEU A 14 5.49 -10.80 6.11
C LEU A 14 4.05 -10.98 6.64
N ALA A 15 3.10 -10.21 6.13
CA ALA A 15 1.74 -10.16 6.62
C ALA A 15 0.70 -10.47 5.56
N ALA A 16 -0.42 -11.02 6.04
CA ALA A 16 -1.32 -11.83 5.22
C ALA A 16 -2.79 -12.11 5.72
N SER A 17 -3.28 -11.71 6.91
CA SER A 17 -4.62 -12.09 7.46
C SER A 17 -5.89 -11.64 6.69
N PRO A 18 -6.93 -12.51 6.54
CA PRO A 18 -8.35 -12.10 6.43
C PRO A 18 -9.20 -12.50 7.66
N PHE A 19 -9.90 -11.55 8.26
CA PHE A 19 -11.05 -11.82 9.14
C PHE A 19 -12.34 -11.55 8.34
N THR A 20 -13.30 -12.47 8.40
CA THR A 20 -14.64 -12.33 7.80
C THR A 20 -15.68 -12.22 8.91
N SER A 21 -16.28 -11.04 9.04
CA SER A 21 -17.35 -10.77 10.02
C SER A 21 -18.71 -10.78 9.33
N PHE A 22 -19.48 -11.85 9.50
CA PHE A 22 -20.88 -11.90 9.06
C PHE A 22 -21.76 -11.07 10.00
N GLY A 23 -22.28 -9.94 9.52
CA GLY A 23 -23.30 -9.14 10.20
C GLY A 23 -24.71 -9.57 9.78
N LEU A 24 -25.58 -9.85 10.75
CA LEU A 24 -26.99 -10.18 10.51
C LEU A 24 -27.85 -8.92 10.36
N LEU A 25 -28.83 -8.99 9.47
CA LEU A 25 -29.81 -7.93 9.20
C LEU A 25 -30.81 -7.78 10.35
N GLY A 26 -31.09 -6.53 10.74
CA GLY A 26 -32.23 -6.15 11.57
C GLY A 26 -33.07 -5.09 10.85
N CYS A 27 -34.35 -5.40 10.60
CA CYS A 27 -35.28 -4.47 9.95
C CYS A 27 -36.04 -3.63 10.98
N ALA A 28 -36.14 -2.32 10.75
CA ALA A 28 -37.14 -1.46 11.39
C ALA A 28 -37.58 -0.34 10.42
N SER A 29 -38.84 -0.39 10.01
CA SER A 29 -39.62 0.72 9.43
C SER A 29 -39.99 1.73 10.53
N GLN A 30 -40.44 2.96 10.28
CA GLN A 30 -40.40 3.90 9.14
C GLN A 30 -41.14 5.15 9.64
N GLU A 31 -40.60 6.36 9.47
CA GLU A 31 -41.41 7.57 9.63
C GLU A 31 -40.96 8.63 8.62
N GLN A 32 -41.91 9.12 7.82
CA GLN A 32 -41.62 9.85 6.58
C GLN A 32 -41.91 11.34 6.75
N ALA A 33 -40.86 12.08 7.08
CA ALA A 33 -40.82 13.55 7.04
C ALA A 33 -40.73 14.05 5.57
N PRO A 34 -40.86 15.37 5.30
CA PRO A 34 -41.25 15.87 3.98
C PRO A 34 -40.22 15.61 2.88
N GLU A 35 -40.70 15.56 1.65
CA GLU A 35 -39.96 15.20 0.43
C GLU A 35 -38.88 16.24 0.07
N ALA A 36 -37.78 16.19 0.82
CA ALA A 36 -36.51 16.77 0.43
C ALA A 36 -36.05 16.11 -0.88
N ALA A 37 -35.54 16.92 -1.81
CA ALA A 37 -35.01 16.44 -3.09
C ALA A 37 -34.08 15.25 -2.86
N THR A 38 -34.45 14.09 -3.40
CA THR A 38 -33.78 12.82 -3.12
C THR A 38 -32.29 12.97 -3.39
N PRO A 39 -31.41 12.81 -2.39
CA PRO A 39 -29.98 12.99 -2.61
C PRO A 39 -29.52 12.03 -3.70
N PRO A 40 -28.65 12.46 -4.63
CA PRO A 40 -28.20 11.62 -5.72
C PRO A 40 -27.61 10.31 -5.15
N PRO A 41 -27.84 9.16 -5.80
CA PRO A 41 -27.41 7.87 -5.28
C PRO A 41 -25.89 7.89 -5.02
N PRO A 42 -25.43 7.30 -3.90
CA PRO A 42 -24.02 7.36 -3.52
C PRO A 42 -23.15 6.73 -4.61
N ARG A 43 -22.07 7.43 -4.97
CA ARG A 43 -21.11 6.96 -5.99
C ARG A 43 -20.45 5.65 -5.53
N PRO A 44 -20.26 4.66 -6.42
CA PRO A 44 -19.82 3.32 -6.04
C PRO A 44 -18.31 3.30 -5.72
N LYS A 45 -17.95 3.32 -4.42
CA LYS A 45 -16.58 3.37 -3.86
C LYS A 45 -15.62 2.26 -4.37
N ASN A 46 -15.16 2.36 -5.62
CA ASN A 46 -14.46 1.29 -6.34
C ASN A 46 -13.06 1.68 -6.86
N ALA A 47 -12.49 2.79 -6.41
CA ALA A 47 -11.21 3.30 -6.91
C ALA A 47 -10.05 2.27 -6.81
N ALA A 48 -10.05 1.43 -5.76
CA ALA A 48 -9.06 0.36 -5.61
C ALA A 48 -9.20 -0.73 -6.68
N GLU A 49 -10.43 -1.14 -7.02
CA GLU A 49 -10.72 -2.17 -8.02
C GLU A 49 -10.35 -1.69 -9.43
N ILE A 50 -10.66 -0.43 -9.76
CA ILE A 50 -10.26 0.20 -11.02
C ILE A 50 -8.72 0.21 -11.14
N ALA A 51 -8.01 0.65 -10.09
CA ALA A 51 -6.55 0.62 -10.07
C ALA A 51 -5.99 -0.80 -10.27
N ARG A 52 -6.58 -1.83 -9.63
CA ARG A 52 -6.21 -3.23 -9.87
C ARG A 52 -6.43 -3.64 -11.33
N SER A 53 -7.58 -3.29 -11.92
CA SER A 53 -7.94 -3.67 -13.29
C SER A 53 -7.04 -3.02 -14.35
N ILE A 54 -6.57 -1.79 -14.11
CA ILE A 54 -5.75 -1.04 -15.07
C ILE A 54 -4.37 -1.67 -15.29
N VAL A 55 -3.77 -2.27 -14.25
CA VAL A 55 -2.44 -2.92 -14.33
C VAL A 55 -2.48 -4.44 -14.26
N ASN A 56 -3.66 -5.06 -14.21
CA ASN A 56 -3.85 -6.47 -13.85
C ASN A 56 -3.08 -6.83 -12.57
N ALA A 57 -3.38 -6.09 -11.50
CA ALA A 57 -2.57 -6.09 -10.29
C ALA A 57 -2.59 -7.43 -9.56
N ARG A 58 -1.38 -7.87 -9.19
CA ARG A 58 -1.15 -8.98 -8.26
C ARG A 58 -0.74 -8.51 -6.87
N VAL A 59 -0.34 -7.25 -6.72
CA VAL A 59 -0.02 -6.63 -5.43
C VAL A 59 -0.90 -5.40 -5.26
N GLY A 60 -1.57 -5.30 -4.12
CA GLY A 60 -2.37 -4.14 -3.74
C GLY A 60 -1.93 -3.62 -2.37
N MET A 61 -2.00 -2.32 -2.13
CA MET A 61 -1.70 -1.73 -0.82
C MET A 61 -2.57 -0.50 -0.57
N MET A 62 -3.42 -0.58 0.46
CA MET A 62 -4.19 0.54 1.02
C MET A 62 -3.45 1.11 2.23
N VAL A 63 -3.35 2.44 2.31
CA VAL A 63 -2.75 3.18 3.42
C VAL A 63 -3.70 4.28 3.85
N TRP A 64 -3.88 4.48 5.15
CA TRP A 64 -4.64 5.60 5.72
C TRP A 64 -3.70 6.51 6.54
N PRO A 65 -3.05 7.52 5.94
CA PRO A 65 -2.06 8.35 6.62
C PRO A 65 -2.58 9.08 7.86
N GLU A 66 -3.87 9.43 7.88
CA GLU A 66 -4.52 10.06 9.03
C GLU A 66 -4.45 9.19 10.31
N ARG A 67 -4.40 7.86 10.17
CA ARG A 67 -4.23 6.93 11.30
C ARG A 67 -2.82 6.93 11.88
N LEU A 68 -1.82 7.37 11.10
CA LEU A 68 -0.43 7.51 11.55
C LEU A 68 -0.21 8.78 12.38
N LYS A 69 -1.13 9.74 12.35
CA LYS A 69 -0.95 11.09 12.88
C LYS A 69 -0.62 11.08 14.37
N GLY A 70 0.51 11.68 14.73
CA GLY A 70 1.00 11.74 16.12
C GLY A 70 1.66 10.47 16.64
N HIS A 71 1.71 9.38 15.85
CA HIS A 71 2.47 8.19 16.20
C HIS A 71 3.98 8.38 15.91
N PRO A 72 4.91 7.84 16.72
CA PRO A 72 6.36 7.98 16.46
C PRO A 72 6.81 7.56 15.05
N LEU A 73 6.06 6.64 14.42
CA LEU A 73 6.34 6.14 13.06
C LEU A 73 5.87 7.08 11.95
N GLU A 74 5.08 8.10 12.23
CA GLU A 74 4.58 9.04 11.22
C GLU A 74 5.74 9.67 10.43
N PHE A 75 6.75 10.19 11.15
CA PHE A 75 7.94 10.80 10.56
C PHE A 75 8.76 9.79 9.74
N ARG A 76 8.86 8.55 10.21
CA ARG A 76 9.58 7.46 9.54
C ARG A 76 8.90 7.05 8.23
N LEU A 77 7.58 6.82 8.26
CA LEU A 77 6.79 6.47 7.09
C LEU A 77 6.74 7.62 6.08
N ARG A 78 6.65 8.87 6.55
CA ARG A 78 6.80 10.08 5.72
C ARG A 78 8.16 10.12 5.01
N ALA A 79 9.24 9.66 5.65
CA ALA A 79 10.58 9.57 5.03
C ALA A 79 10.72 8.44 3.99
N MET A 80 9.96 7.36 4.15
CA MET A 80 9.93 6.21 3.22
C MET A 80 8.95 6.37 2.05
N ASN A 81 7.94 7.24 2.18
CA ASN A 81 6.85 7.37 1.21
C ASN A 81 7.36 7.49 -0.23
N PRO A 82 6.98 6.59 -1.16
CA PRO A 82 7.40 6.67 -2.57
C PRO A 82 6.96 7.97 -3.25
N LEU A 83 5.84 8.55 -2.84
CA LEU A 83 5.32 9.82 -3.34
C LEU A 83 6.13 11.02 -2.83
N ARG A 84 6.96 10.88 -1.79
CA ARG A 84 7.72 12.01 -1.21
C ARG A 84 8.51 12.76 -2.28
N SER A 85 9.27 12.06 -3.14
CA SER A 85 10.05 12.74 -4.18
C SER A 85 9.21 13.42 -5.26
N MET A 86 7.96 12.98 -5.44
CA MET A 86 7.00 13.60 -6.36
C MET A 86 6.38 14.85 -5.71
N LEU A 87 6.00 14.77 -4.43
CA LEU A 87 5.29 15.81 -3.69
C LEU A 87 6.21 16.85 -3.00
N GLU A 88 7.52 16.60 -2.93
CA GLU A 88 8.48 17.54 -2.36
C GLU A 88 8.39 18.93 -3.02
N GLY A 89 8.40 20.00 -2.22
CA GLY A 89 8.27 21.37 -2.71
C GLY A 89 6.89 21.78 -3.25
N THR A 90 5.92 20.86 -3.40
CA THR A 90 4.56 21.18 -3.92
C THR A 90 3.66 21.89 -2.90
N GLY A 91 4.06 21.93 -1.63
CA GLY A 91 3.23 22.43 -0.53
C GLY A 91 2.13 21.46 -0.07
N ILE A 92 2.12 20.22 -0.58
CA ILE A 92 1.21 19.14 -0.13
C ILE A 92 1.89 18.39 1.04
N ASP A 93 1.29 18.42 2.22
CA ASP A 93 1.68 17.54 3.33
C ASP A 93 0.95 16.20 3.20
N VAL A 94 1.70 15.14 2.95
CA VAL A 94 1.18 13.77 2.89
C VAL A 94 0.36 13.41 4.15
N THR A 95 0.79 13.76 5.36
CA THR A 95 0.04 13.32 6.56
C THR A 95 -1.17 14.21 6.85
N GLY A 96 -1.10 15.49 6.52
CA GLY A 96 -2.21 16.44 6.76
C GLY A 96 -3.28 16.41 5.66
N ASP A 97 -2.85 16.31 4.40
CA ASP A 97 -3.71 16.48 3.24
C ASP A 97 -4.18 15.15 2.62
N VAL A 98 -3.54 14.00 2.85
CA VAL A 98 -3.98 12.70 2.29
C VAL A 98 -4.86 11.94 3.29
N VAL A 99 -6.07 11.60 2.86
CA VAL A 99 -7.03 10.77 3.62
C VAL A 99 -6.62 9.30 3.54
N ALA A 100 -6.43 8.82 2.31
CA ALA A 100 -6.10 7.45 2.00
C ALA A 100 -5.39 7.37 0.65
N ALA A 101 -4.61 6.30 0.45
CA ALA A 101 -3.96 6.02 -0.83
C ALA A 101 -3.98 4.52 -1.11
N TYR A 102 -4.31 4.16 -2.35
CA TYR A 102 -4.21 2.79 -2.83
C TYR A 102 -3.18 2.66 -3.94
N ILE A 103 -2.34 1.63 -3.86
CA ILE A 103 -1.30 1.32 -4.84
C ILE A 103 -1.56 -0.09 -5.37
N ALA A 104 -1.73 -0.21 -6.68
CA ALA A 104 -1.89 -1.46 -7.42
C ALA A 104 -0.64 -1.71 -8.28
N SER A 105 -0.14 -2.95 -8.31
CA SER A 105 1.04 -3.30 -9.11
C SER A 105 1.05 -4.76 -9.58
N THR A 106 1.78 -5.04 -10.66
CA THR A 106 2.06 -6.41 -11.13
C THR A 106 2.99 -7.19 -10.20
N GLY A 107 3.79 -6.49 -9.38
CA GLY A 107 4.79 -7.07 -8.50
C GLY A 107 5.50 -6.03 -7.62
N VAL A 108 6.71 -6.34 -7.17
CA VAL A 108 7.48 -5.52 -6.19
C VAL A 108 8.82 -5.01 -6.73
N THR A 109 9.10 -5.24 -8.00
CA THR A 109 10.39 -4.94 -8.62
C THR A 109 10.43 -3.49 -9.13
N ARG A 110 11.44 -3.17 -9.97
CA ARG A 110 11.53 -1.83 -10.58
C ARG A 110 10.71 -1.73 -11.86
N ASP A 111 10.61 -2.86 -12.57
CA ASP A 111 10.11 -2.99 -13.94
C ASP A 111 8.61 -3.31 -13.97
N ASP A 112 8.05 -3.66 -12.80
CA ASP A 112 6.61 -3.78 -12.56
C ASP A 112 5.85 -2.48 -12.82
N LEU A 113 4.71 -2.61 -13.50
CA LEU A 113 3.75 -1.54 -13.67
C LEU A 113 3.04 -1.28 -12.34
N ALA A 114 2.90 -0.01 -11.99
CA ALA A 114 2.27 0.42 -10.74
C ALA A 114 1.42 1.66 -10.98
N VAL A 115 0.16 1.60 -10.55
CA VAL A 115 -0.77 2.73 -10.50
C VAL A 115 -1.05 3.04 -9.03
N ALA A 116 -1.02 4.31 -8.68
CA ALA A 116 -1.47 4.79 -7.39
C ALA A 116 -2.68 5.72 -7.57
N ILE A 117 -3.59 5.71 -6.62
CA ILE A 117 -4.73 6.62 -6.54
C ILE A 117 -4.74 7.15 -5.10
N VAL A 118 -4.94 8.45 -4.94
CA VAL A 118 -4.75 9.19 -3.69
C VAL A 118 -5.97 10.04 -3.43
N GLN A 119 -6.62 9.83 -2.28
CA GLN A 119 -7.71 10.66 -1.78
C GLN A 119 -7.13 11.76 -0.88
N HIS A 120 -7.48 13.02 -1.13
CA HIS A 120 -6.93 14.19 -0.46
C HIS A 120 -7.97 15.23 -0.07
N LYS A 121 -7.61 16.06 0.92
CA LYS A 121 -8.40 17.18 1.46
C LYS A 121 -8.07 18.53 0.76
N LEU A 122 -7.19 18.52 -0.25
CA LEU A 122 -6.84 19.71 -1.03
C LEU A 122 -8.02 20.20 -1.86
N ASP A 123 -8.22 21.51 -1.91
CA ASP A 123 -9.03 22.18 -2.92
C ASP A 123 -8.39 22.09 -4.32
N GLU A 124 -9.20 22.32 -5.36
CA GLU A 124 -8.78 22.22 -6.76
C GLU A 124 -7.59 23.15 -7.09
N GLN A 125 -7.59 24.38 -6.57
CA GLN A 125 -6.53 25.35 -6.84
C GLN A 125 -5.20 24.89 -6.25
N ARG A 126 -5.19 24.42 -5.00
CA ARG A 126 -4.00 23.90 -4.32
C ARG A 126 -3.50 22.61 -4.98
N ALA A 127 -4.40 21.72 -5.42
CA ALA A 127 -4.04 20.52 -6.17
C ALA A 127 -3.40 20.85 -7.54
N ARG A 128 -4.01 21.76 -8.32
CA ARG A 128 -3.46 22.27 -9.59
C ARG A 128 -2.12 22.97 -9.41
N GLN A 129 -1.97 23.79 -8.37
CA GLN A 129 -0.71 24.47 -8.06
C GLN A 129 0.39 23.48 -7.68
N GLY A 130 0.08 22.46 -6.87
CA GLY A 130 1.01 21.37 -6.57
C GLY A 130 1.49 20.67 -7.84
N LEU A 131 0.56 20.33 -8.75
CA LEU A 131 0.89 19.71 -10.04
C LEU A 131 1.73 20.63 -10.95
N HIS A 132 1.45 21.94 -10.98
CA HIS A 132 2.30 22.92 -11.67
C HIS A 132 3.73 22.94 -11.12
N THR A 133 3.90 22.85 -9.80
CA THR A 133 5.22 22.74 -9.18
C THR A 133 5.92 21.42 -9.53
N MET A 134 5.20 20.31 -9.64
CA MET A 134 5.77 19.03 -10.11
C MET A 134 6.25 19.10 -11.57
N ILE A 135 5.48 19.75 -12.45
CA ILE A 135 5.84 20.03 -13.84
C ILE A 135 7.15 20.84 -13.91
N ALA A 136 7.26 21.90 -13.12
CA ALA A 136 8.41 22.78 -13.11
C ALA A 136 9.70 22.12 -12.55
N ARG A 137 9.57 21.18 -11.61
CA ARG A 137 10.68 20.43 -10.98
C ARG A 137 11.08 19.15 -11.73
N SER A 138 10.33 18.78 -12.76
CA SER A 138 10.56 17.56 -13.55
C SER A 138 11.81 17.67 -14.41
N GLU A 139 12.56 16.58 -14.54
CA GLU A 139 13.74 16.48 -15.42
C GLU A 139 13.65 15.23 -16.32
N PRO A 140 13.43 15.38 -17.65
CA PRO A 140 13.21 16.62 -18.39
C PRO A 140 11.93 17.36 -17.94
N ARG A 141 11.83 18.66 -18.26
CA ARG A 141 10.70 19.51 -17.86
C ARG A 141 9.38 18.86 -18.24
N GLY A 142 8.45 18.82 -17.29
CA GLY A 142 7.14 18.22 -17.48
C GLY A 142 6.22 19.10 -18.33
N GLU A 143 5.04 18.60 -18.63
CA GLU A 143 4.04 19.33 -19.41
C GLU A 143 2.61 18.85 -19.10
N TRP A 144 1.63 19.71 -19.36
CA TRP A 144 0.21 19.35 -19.32
C TRP A 144 -0.15 18.54 -20.56
N ILE A 145 -0.94 17.48 -20.36
CA ILE A 145 -1.46 16.63 -21.43
C ILE A 145 -2.81 17.17 -21.86
N THR A 146 -2.81 18.04 -22.87
CA THR A 146 -4.02 18.73 -23.38
C THR A 146 -5.02 17.81 -24.09
N THR A 147 -4.62 16.57 -24.41
CA THR A 147 -5.45 15.56 -25.08
C THR A 147 -6.09 14.55 -24.13
N ALA A 148 -5.85 14.66 -22.81
CA ALA A 148 -6.51 13.82 -21.80
C ALA A 148 -7.92 14.33 -21.49
N SER A 149 -8.85 13.43 -21.16
CA SER A 149 -10.22 13.82 -20.72
C SER A 149 -10.20 14.55 -19.37
N VAL A 150 -9.27 14.17 -18.49
CA VAL A 150 -9.08 14.72 -17.14
C VAL A 150 -7.80 15.56 -17.07
N PRO A 151 -7.76 16.66 -16.27
CA PRO A 151 -6.58 17.48 -16.10
C PRO A 151 -5.35 16.66 -15.67
N SER A 152 -4.44 16.46 -16.61
CA SER A 152 -3.30 15.53 -16.47
C SER A 152 -1.99 16.19 -16.84
N ALA A 153 -0.90 15.79 -16.18
CA ALA A 153 0.45 16.23 -16.54
C ALA A 153 1.45 15.09 -16.55
N ARG A 154 2.37 15.14 -17.52
CA ARG A 154 3.56 14.29 -17.60
C ARG A 154 4.63 14.88 -16.70
N VAL A 155 5.16 14.07 -15.78
CA VAL A 155 6.23 14.44 -14.84
C VAL A 155 7.27 13.33 -14.75
N THR A 156 8.54 13.70 -14.73
CA THR A 156 9.68 12.79 -14.62
C THR A 156 10.42 13.06 -13.32
N VAL A 157 10.39 12.07 -12.42
CA VAL A 157 10.99 12.18 -11.09
C VAL A 157 12.02 11.06 -10.93
N ARG A 158 13.29 11.43 -10.72
CA ARG A 158 14.42 10.49 -10.62
C ARG A 158 14.51 9.53 -11.82
N GLY A 159 14.34 10.06 -13.03
CA GLY A 159 14.35 9.29 -14.29
C GLY A 159 13.14 8.37 -14.50
N GLN A 160 12.08 8.46 -13.69
CA GLN A 160 10.82 7.75 -13.93
C GLN A 160 9.72 8.71 -14.37
N THR A 161 9.34 8.63 -15.65
CA THR A 161 8.20 9.37 -16.21
C THR A 161 6.88 8.75 -15.74
N ARG A 162 5.98 9.61 -15.28
CA ARG A 162 4.63 9.29 -14.78
C ARG A 162 3.65 10.31 -15.31
N VAL A 163 2.39 9.92 -15.38
CA VAL A 163 1.28 10.85 -15.55
C VAL A 163 0.57 11.01 -14.24
N VAL A 164 0.34 12.25 -13.85
CA VAL A 164 -0.41 12.62 -12.65
C VAL A 164 -1.68 13.33 -13.11
N ALA A 165 -2.84 12.78 -12.76
CA ALA A 165 -4.15 13.23 -13.20
C ALA A 165 -5.03 13.61 -12.01
N LEU A 166 -5.69 14.76 -12.10
CA LEU A 166 -6.76 15.16 -11.18
C LEU A 166 -8.06 14.58 -11.75
N VAL A 167 -8.54 13.50 -11.14
CA VAL A 167 -9.60 12.65 -11.71
C VAL A 167 -10.99 12.94 -11.14
N GLU A 168 -11.06 13.50 -9.93
CA GLU A 168 -12.28 13.95 -9.26
C GLU A 168 -11.86 14.94 -8.16
N ASP A 169 -12.79 15.75 -7.65
CA ASP A 169 -12.51 16.60 -6.49
C ASP A 169 -12.05 15.73 -5.30
N GLY A 170 -10.87 16.05 -4.77
CA GLY A 170 -10.24 15.23 -3.73
C GLY A 170 -9.52 13.98 -4.22
N PHE A 171 -9.35 13.74 -5.54
CA PHE A 171 -8.68 12.55 -6.07
C PHE A 171 -7.59 12.83 -7.11
N LEU A 172 -6.43 12.23 -6.87
CA LEU A 172 -5.26 12.29 -7.74
C LEU A 172 -4.79 10.87 -8.09
N ALA A 173 -4.76 10.56 -9.38
CA ALA A 173 -4.22 9.31 -9.92
C ALA A 173 -2.78 9.50 -10.42
N VAL A 174 -1.91 8.52 -10.17
CA VAL A 174 -0.52 8.45 -10.66
C VAL A 174 -0.37 7.18 -11.47
N LEU A 175 -0.11 7.33 -12.77
CA LEU A 175 -0.02 6.22 -13.73
C LEU A 175 1.36 6.18 -14.41
N PRO A 176 1.80 5.01 -14.91
CA PRO A 176 2.80 4.93 -15.96
C PRO A 176 2.30 5.64 -17.21
N GLU A 177 3.21 6.23 -17.99
CA GLU A 177 2.86 6.97 -19.21
C GLU A 177 2.08 6.14 -20.23
N SER A 178 2.43 4.86 -20.40
CA SER A 178 1.72 3.91 -21.27
C SER A 178 0.25 3.66 -20.86
N LEU A 179 -0.13 4.04 -19.64
CA LEU A 179 -1.48 3.88 -19.10
C LEU A 179 -2.20 5.22 -18.90
N ALA A 180 -1.62 6.34 -19.33
CA ALA A 180 -2.23 7.67 -19.20
C ALA A 180 -3.67 7.77 -19.74
N PRO A 181 -4.05 7.13 -20.88
CA PRO A 181 -5.44 7.15 -21.36
C PRO A 181 -6.45 6.45 -20.43
N GLN A 182 -5.99 5.66 -19.45
CA GLN A 182 -6.85 4.99 -18.47
C GLN A 182 -7.24 5.90 -17.29
N ALA A 183 -6.65 7.11 -17.17
CA ALA A 183 -6.94 8.02 -16.04
C ALA A 183 -8.42 8.39 -15.92
N ALA A 184 -9.12 8.54 -17.05
CA ALA A 184 -10.56 8.78 -17.15
C ALA A 184 -11.42 7.76 -16.39
N ARG A 185 -10.93 6.52 -16.23
CA ARG A 185 -11.68 5.45 -15.56
C ARG A 185 -11.85 5.67 -14.06
N PHE A 186 -11.14 6.64 -13.47
CA PHE A 186 -11.32 7.04 -12.08
C PHE A 186 -12.36 8.16 -11.89
N GLU A 187 -12.93 8.73 -12.96
CA GLU A 187 -13.99 9.73 -12.85
C GLU A 187 -15.26 9.09 -12.24
N GLY A 188 -15.73 9.62 -11.11
CA GLY A 188 -16.96 9.18 -10.47
C GLY A 188 -16.83 7.94 -9.58
N THR A 189 -15.61 7.55 -9.18
CA THR A 189 -15.37 6.38 -8.31
C THR A 189 -16.00 6.48 -6.92
N GLY A 190 -16.39 7.68 -6.47
CA GLY A 190 -16.83 7.90 -5.08
C GLY A 190 -15.74 7.64 -4.03
N GLY A 191 -14.53 7.28 -4.44
CA GLY A 191 -13.38 7.03 -3.59
C GLY A 191 -13.13 5.58 -3.19
N PHE A 192 -12.53 5.44 -2.00
CA PHE A 192 -12.20 4.16 -1.39
C PHE A 192 -13.31 3.69 -0.45
N PRO A 193 -13.44 2.36 -0.24
CA PRO A 193 -14.24 1.84 0.86
C PRO A 193 -13.75 2.39 2.20
N ASP A 194 -14.68 2.58 3.12
CA ASP A 194 -14.35 2.99 4.48
C ASP A 194 -13.56 1.87 5.20
N PRO A 195 -12.57 2.19 6.04
CA PRO A 195 -11.76 1.18 6.69
C PRO A 195 -12.56 0.36 7.71
N GLU A 196 -12.57 -0.97 7.54
CA GLU A 196 -13.35 -1.92 8.35
C GLU A 196 -12.86 -2.08 9.79
N GLY A 197 -11.54 -1.98 10.02
CA GLY A 197 -10.89 -2.14 11.32
C GLY A 197 -9.95 -0.98 11.65
N PRO A 198 -9.05 -1.09 12.65
CA PRO A 198 -8.12 -0.04 13.07
C PRO A 198 -6.79 0.01 12.29
N GLU A 199 -6.66 -0.72 11.18
CA GLU A 199 -5.42 -0.84 10.40
C GLU A 199 -4.95 0.49 9.80
N ALA A 200 -3.67 0.83 9.96
CA ALA A 200 -3.07 1.95 9.23
C ALA A 200 -2.67 1.56 7.79
N VAL A 201 -2.40 0.27 7.55
CA VAL A 201 -2.05 -0.29 6.24
C VAL A 201 -2.69 -1.67 6.06
N VAL A 202 -3.26 -1.90 4.87
CA VAL A 202 -3.62 -3.25 4.39
C VAL A 202 -2.89 -3.50 3.07
N ALA A 203 -2.11 -4.58 2.96
CA ALA A 203 -1.54 -5.02 1.67
C ALA A 203 -2.19 -6.34 1.22
N THR A 204 -2.12 -6.66 -0.06
CA THR A 204 -2.64 -7.89 -0.66
C THR A 204 -1.65 -8.39 -1.71
N ALA A 205 -1.51 -9.70 -1.86
CA ALA A 205 -0.66 -10.34 -2.86
C ALA A 205 -1.30 -11.63 -3.39
N ASP A 206 -1.53 -11.67 -4.70
CA ASP A 206 -1.93 -12.84 -5.47
C ASP A 206 -0.70 -13.51 -6.08
N ASP A 207 -0.63 -14.85 -6.04
CA ASP A 207 0.56 -15.63 -6.39
C ASP A 207 1.84 -15.01 -5.78
N PRO A 208 1.90 -14.83 -4.44
CA PRO A 208 3.00 -14.14 -3.77
C PRO A 208 4.38 -14.75 -4.04
N SER A 209 4.43 -16.04 -4.41
CA SER A 209 5.64 -16.71 -4.86
C SER A 209 6.30 -16.08 -6.09
N ARG A 210 5.52 -15.39 -6.93
CA ARG A 210 5.98 -14.63 -8.09
C ARG A 210 5.84 -13.12 -7.90
N SER A 211 4.70 -12.64 -7.40
CA SER A 211 4.42 -11.20 -7.31
C SER A 211 5.30 -10.50 -6.27
N LEU A 212 5.71 -11.18 -5.20
CA LEU A 212 6.65 -10.68 -4.19
C LEU A 212 8.10 -11.11 -4.43
N ALA A 213 8.39 -11.81 -5.54
CA ALA A 213 9.71 -12.35 -5.82
C ALA A 213 10.73 -11.23 -6.07
N SER A 214 11.78 -11.20 -5.24
CA SER A 214 12.97 -10.38 -5.50
C SER A 214 14.21 -11.04 -4.90
N SER A 215 15.40 -10.70 -5.40
CA SER A 215 16.68 -11.25 -4.92
C SER A 215 17.03 -10.91 -3.46
N GLN A 216 16.27 -10.01 -2.83
CA GLN A 216 16.46 -9.57 -1.44
C GLN A 216 15.27 -9.92 -0.53
N ALA A 217 14.20 -10.52 -1.08
CA ALA A 217 13.03 -10.93 -0.32
C ALA A 217 13.15 -12.37 0.19
N PRO A 218 12.54 -12.71 1.35
CA PRO A 218 12.30 -14.09 1.74
C PRO A 218 11.48 -14.82 0.67
N ARG A 219 11.72 -16.13 0.50
CA ARG A 219 11.02 -16.93 -0.51
C ARG A 219 9.67 -17.40 0.03
N VAL A 220 8.59 -17.04 -0.67
CA VAL A 220 7.24 -17.54 -0.39
C VAL A 220 7.01 -18.87 -1.14
N PRO A 221 6.42 -19.91 -0.50
CA PRO A 221 6.01 -21.14 -1.18
C PRO A 221 5.01 -20.88 -2.33
N SER A 222 5.14 -21.61 -3.44
CA SER A 222 4.25 -21.49 -4.62
C SER A 222 2.87 -22.12 -4.45
N THR A 223 2.65 -22.78 -3.32
CA THR A 223 1.38 -23.33 -2.84
C THR A 223 0.51 -22.29 -2.14
N ILE A 224 1.08 -21.15 -1.75
CA ILE A 224 0.32 -20.02 -1.21
C ILE A 224 -0.24 -19.22 -2.40
N ARG A 225 -1.58 -19.21 -2.54
CA ARG A 225 -2.31 -18.55 -3.63
C ARG A 225 -2.54 -17.06 -3.37
N HIS A 226 -2.83 -16.70 -2.12
CA HIS A 226 -3.21 -15.35 -1.72
C HIS A 226 -2.67 -14.99 -0.33
N ALA A 227 -2.47 -13.70 -0.06
CA ALA A 227 -2.00 -13.14 1.21
C ALA A 227 -2.48 -11.68 1.41
N VAL A 228 -2.95 -11.31 2.62
CA VAL A 228 -3.49 -9.97 3.00
C VAL A 228 -2.81 -9.28 4.22
N ALA A 229 -1.71 -8.54 4.07
CA ALA A 229 -1.07 -7.84 5.21
C ALA A 229 -2.01 -6.90 5.96
N ARG A 230 -1.99 -6.92 7.30
CA ARG A 230 -2.59 -5.88 8.14
C ARG A 230 -1.58 -5.36 9.14
N LEU A 231 -1.42 -4.03 9.19
CA LEU A 231 -0.58 -3.32 10.16
C LEU A 231 -1.47 -2.39 10.99
N ARG A 232 -1.39 -2.54 12.31
CA ARG A 232 -2.02 -1.71 13.34
C ARG A 232 -0.93 -1.01 14.15
N LEU A 233 -1.24 0.17 14.67
CA LEU A 233 -0.31 0.93 15.52
C LEU A 233 -0.53 0.53 16.98
N ALA A 234 0.56 0.29 17.70
CA ALA A 234 0.50 -0.08 19.10
C ALA A 234 0.66 1.16 20.01
N ALA A 235 0.05 1.14 21.18
CA ALA A 235 0.04 2.29 22.10
C ALA A 235 1.42 2.65 22.68
N ASP A 236 2.39 1.75 22.57
CA ASP A 236 3.78 1.91 23.01
C ASP A 236 4.70 2.53 21.94
N GLY A 237 4.15 2.90 20.76
CA GLY A 237 4.93 3.39 19.62
C GLY A 237 5.39 2.31 18.65
N GLY A 238 5.07 1.04 18.92
CA GLY A 238 5.33 -0.10 18.05
C GLY A 238 4.28 -0.32 16.94
N VAL A 239 4.31 -1.49 16.30
CA VAL A 239 3.26 -1.96 15.40
C VAL A 239 2.90 -3.42 15.65
N ASP A 240 1.61 -3.73 15.47
CA ASP A 240 1.12 -5.10 15.38
C ASP A 240 0.87 -5.46 13.92
N VAL A 241 1.48 -6.54 13.47
CA VAL A 241 1.51 -7.00 12.07
C VAL A 241 0.95 -8.43 12.02
N SER A 242 -0.13 -8.64 11.27
CA SER A 242 -0.89 -9.93 11.29
C SER A 242 -1.05 -10.60 9.92
N SER A 243 -0.95 -11.94 9.92
CA SER A 243 -0.70 -12.78 8.74
C SER A 243 -1.58 -14.02 8.57
N THR A 244 -1.80 -14.42 7.30
CA THR A 244 -2.48 -15.63 6.77
C THR A 244 -2.20 -15.86 5.27
N GLY A 245 -1.27 -16.74 4.89
CA GLY A 245 -1.25 -17.26 3.52
C GLY A 245 -2.44 -18.21 3.28
N GLU A 246 -3.14 -18.14 2.16
CA GLU A 246 -4.04 -19.22 1.72
C GLU A 246 -3.22 -20.29 1.01
N SER A 247 -3.01 -21.44 1.65
CA SER A 247 -2.33 -22.60 1.06
C SER A 247 -3.30 -23.47 0.26
N THR A 248 -2.77 -24.49 -0.43
CA THR A 248 -3.57 -25.39 -1.26
C THR A 248 -4.55 -26.23 -0.43
N ASP A 249 -4.11 -26.74 0.72
CA ASP A 249 -4.84 -27.63 1.62
C ASP A 249 -4.24 -27.57 3.06
N PRO A 250 -4.89 -28.16 4.07
CA PRO A 250 -4.41 -28.09 5.46
C PRO A 250 -3.08 -28.80 5.75
N VAL A 251 -2.72 -29.84 5.01
CA VAL A 251 -1.43 -30.54 5.18
C VAL A 251 -0.32 -29.67 4.61
N GLN A 252 -0.54 -29.12 3.40
CA GLN A 252 0.39 -28.19 2.77
C GLN A 252 0.56 -26.90 3.58
N ALA A 253 -0.49 -26.39 4.24
CA ALA A 253 -0.40 -25.24 5.14
C ALA A 253 0.63 -25.43 6.27
N SER A 254 0.75 -26.65 6.82
CA SER A 254 1.77 -26.95 7.84
C SER A 254 3.19 -26.92 7.29
N ALA A 255 3.40 -27.45 6.08
CA ALA A 255 4.69 -27.38 5.39
C ALA A 255 5.05 -25.93 5.01
N ASP A 256 4.07 -25.15 4.54
CA ASP A 256 4.23 -23.75 4.16
C ASP A 256 4.56 -22.87 5.37
N ALA A 257 3.92 -23.11 6.52
CA ALA A 257 4.21 -22.42 7.78
C ALA A 257 5.67 -22.65 8.22
N ALA A 258 6.15 -23.90 8.16
CA ALA A 258 7.53 -24.23 8.47
C ALA A 258 8.52 -23.58 7.47
N ALA A 259 8.20 -23.63 6.17
CA ALA A 259 9.02 -23.06 5.11
C ALA A 259 9.13 -21.52 5.20
N LEU A 260 8.01 -20.83 5.47
CA LEU A 260 8.00 -19.39 5.71
C LEU A 260 8.80 -19.03 6.95
N THR A 261 8.54 -19.67 8.10
CA THR A 261 9.29 -19.45 9.35
C THR A 261 10.81 -19.58 9.13
N ALA A 262 11.24 -20.64 8.44
CA ALA A 262 12.65 -20.86 8.11
C ALA A 262 13.20 -19.83 7.09
N SER A 263 12.40 -19.36 6.14
CA SER A 263 12.83 -18.32 5.19
C SER A 263 12.94 -16.95 5.85
N ILE A 264 12.07 -16.62 6.82
CA ILE A 264 12.16 -15.36 7.57
C ILE A 264 13.37 -15.40 8.50
N ASP A 265 13.49 -16.42 9.36
CA ASP A 265 14.62 -16.54 10.29
C ASP A 265 15.99 -16.55 9.57
N ARG A 266 16.06 -17.01 8.32
CA ARG A 266 17.25 -16.86 7.47
C ARG A 266 17.47 -15.43 6.97
N ALA A 267 16.42 -14.72 6.57
CA ALA A 267 16.51 -13.35 6.08
C ALA A 267 16.74 -12.32 7.21
N THR A 268 16.41 -12.67 8.45
CA THR A 268 16.45 -11.78 9.62
C THR A 268 17.58 -12.10 10.61
N SER A 269 18.50 -12.99 10.21
CA SER A 269 19.67 -13.38 11.00
C SER A 269 20.98 -13.12 10.24
N LEU A 270 21.99 -12.65 10.98
CA LEU A 270 23.36 -12.52 10.51
C LEU A 270 24.23 -13.59 11.20
N ASN A 271 24.96 -14.38 10.40
CA ASN A 271 25.94 -15.34 10.92
C ASN A 271 27.30 -14.64 11.05
N LEU A 272 27.70 -14.30 12.27
CA LEU A 272 28.99 -13.71 12.60
C LEU A 272 29.91 -14.82 13.14
N GLY A 273 30.54 -15.55 12.21
CA GLY A 273 31.32 -16.76 12.55
C GLY A 273 30.42 -17.84 13.16
N ILE A 274 30.67 -18.18 14.42
CA ILE A 274 29.87 -19.16 15.19
C ILE A 274 28.63 -18.54 15.86
N VAL A 275 28.48 -17.21 15.87
CA VAL A 275 27.38 -16.52 16.54
C VAL A 275 26.32 -16.10 15.54
N LYS A 276 25.09 -16.59 15.73
CA LYS A 276 23.92 -16.15 14.96
C LYS A 276 23.24 -14.98 15.67
N VAL A 277 23.37 -13.78 15.12
CA VAL A 277 22.73 -12.56 15.62
C VAL A 277 21.39 -12.39 14.91
N ARG A 278 20.28 -12.41 15.65
CA ARG A 278 18.96 -12.05 15.15
C ARG A 278 18.74 -10.55 15.22
N LEU A 279 18.10 -9.99 14.19
CA LEU A 279 17.84 -8.55 14.10
C LEU A 279 16.63 -8.11 14.94
N PHE A 280 15.66 -9.01 15.14
CA PHE A 280 14.43 -8.81 15.92
C PHE A 280 13.86 -10.17 16.38
N ALA A 281 12.73 -10.15 17.09
CA ALA A 281 12.06 -11.37 17.57
C ALA A 281 11.73 -12.38 16.44
N PRO A 282 11.76 -13.71 16.68
CA PRO A 282 11.44 -14.70 15.66
C PRO A 282 9.99 -14.60 15.18
N VAL A 283 9.78 -14.44 13.87
CA VAL A 283 8.45 -14.52 13.25
C VAL A 283 8.08 -15.98 13.08
N VAL A 284 6.99 -16.43 13.72
CA VAL A 284 6.53 -17.81 13.69
C VAL A 284 5.22 -17.90 12.92
N PHE A 285 5.23 -18.63 11.81
CA PHE A 285 4.02 -18.98 11.09
C PHE A 285 3.43 -20.29 11.63
N ARG A 286 2.10 -20.38 11.65
CA ARG A 286 1.31 -21.52 12.15
C ARG A 286 0.23 -21.89 11.14
N ALA A 287 -0.05 -23.18 10.98
CA ALA A 287 -1.17 -23.61 10.15
C ALA A 287 -2.48 -23.61 10.93
N GLU A 288 -3.57 -23.19 10.29
CA GLU A 288 -4.93 -23.22 10.82
C GLU A 288 -5.89 -23.59 9.67
N GLY A 289 -6.27 -24.86 9.58
CA GLY A 289 -6.90 -25.37 8.34
C GLY A 289 -5.97 -25.14 7.14
N ALA A 290 -6.50 -24.69 6.00
CA ALA A 290 -5.72 -24.35 4.81
C ALA A 290 -5.02 -22.96 4.88
N GLN A 291 -5.00 -22.32 6.04
CA GLN A 291 -4.43 -20.99 6.26
C GLN A 291 -3.08 -21.04 6.99
N VAL A 292 -2.18 -20.11 6.68
CA VAL A 292 -0.81 -20.03 7.23
C VAL A 292 -0.61 -18.70 7.95
N LYS A 293 -0.93 -18.67 9.24
CA LYS A 293 -1.04 -17.43 10.03
C LYS A 293 0.22 -17.04 10.77
N SER A 294 0.37 -15.76 11.10
CA SER A 294 1.41 -15.24 12.02
C SER A 294 0.91 -13.94 12.64
N ASP A 295 1.34 -13.64 13.86
CA ASP A 295 1.11 -12.34 14.49
C ASP A 295 2.44 -11.88 15.09
N LEU A 296 2.81 -10.63 14.82
CA LEU A 296 4.10 -10.06 15.19
C LEU A 296 3.89 -8.67 15.76
N HIS A 297 4.25 -8.49 17.03
CA HIS A 297 4.47 -7.17 17.60
C HIS A 297 5.92 -6.75 17.36
N LEU A 298 6.13 -5.54 16.81
CA LEU A 298 7.43 -4.91 16.66
C LEU A 298 7.49 -3.68 17.56
N THR A 299 8.41 -3.67 18.52
CA THR A 299 8.65 -2.49 19.35
C THR A 299 9.21 -1.33 18.51
N GLN A 300 9.02 -0.09 18.95
CA GLN A 300 9.63 1.09 18.30
C GLN A 300 11.13 0.89 18.03
N SER A 301 11.86 0.27 18.97
CA SER A 301 13.31 0.02 18.85
C SER A 301 13.67 -0.99 17.75
N GLU A 302 12.84 -2.01 17.51
CA GLU A 302 13.04 -2.98 16.43
C GLU A 302 12.72 -2.35 15.07
N ILE A 303 11.69 -1.49 15.01
CA ILE A 303 11.36 -0.74 13.80
C ILE A 303 12.51 0.21 13.44
N ASP A 304 13.06 0.96 14.40
CA ASP A 304 14.21 1.84 14.17
C ASP A 304 15.45 1.08 13.65
N ARG A 305 15.70 -0.15 14.15
CA ARG A 305 16.75 -1.05 13.63
C ARG A 305 16.45 -1.49 12.18
N LEU A 306 15.24 -1.97 11.93
CA LEU A 306 14.78 -2.41 10.60
C LEU A 306 14.93 -1.30 9.55
N LEU A 307 14.55 -0.07 9.90
CA LEU A 307 14.67 1.08 9.01
C LEU A 307 16.12 1.50 8.77
N THR A 308 16.95 1.48 9.81
CA THR A 308 18.39 1.78 9.69
C THR A 308 19.08 0.76 8.76
N LEU A 309 18.74 -0.52 8.87
CA LEU A 309 19.26 -1.57 7.99
C LEU A 309 18.74 -1.41 6.55
N ALA A 310 17.47 -1.04 6.37
CA ALA A 310 16.88 -0.78 5.07
C ALA A 310 17.56 0.40 4.34
N ASP A 311 17.84 1.51 5.01
CA ASP A 311 18.61 2.63 4.43
C ASP A 311 20.08 2.24 4.16
N THR A 312 20.69 1.38 4.99
CA THR A 312 22.09 0.93 4.82
C THR A 312 22.27 -0.04 3.64
N LEU A 313 21.37 -1.02 3.51
CA LEU A 313 21.43 -2.08 2.49
C LEU A 313 20.85 -1.64 1.14
N MET A 314 20.18 -0.48 1.08
CA MET A 314 19.62 0.07 -0.15
C MET A 314 20.15 1.49 -0.43
N PRO A 315 21.41 1.61 -0.90
CA PRO A 315 21.96 2.90 -1.33
C PRO A 315 21.06 3.56 -2.38
N ARG A 316 21.01 4.90 -2.31
CA ARG A 316 20.01 5.76 -2.97
C ARG A 316 19.88 5.51 -4.48
#